data_AF-A0A423U118-F1
#
_entry.id   AF-A0A423U118-F1
#
_cell.length_a   1.000
_cell.length_b   1.000
_cell.length_c   1.000
_cell.angle_alpha   90.00
_cell.angle_beta   90.00
_cell.angle_gamma   90.00
#
_symmetry.space_group_name_H-M   'P 1'
#
loop_
_entity.id
_entity.type
_entity.pdbx_description
1 polymer ?
#
loop_
_entity_poly.entity_id
_entity_poly.type
_entity_poly.pdbx_seq_one_letter_code
_entity_poly.pdbx_strand_id
1 'polypeptide(L)'
;MFSVNLTDDRSATKESVDRRGENKGLAIDDETHPERPERISCIFQRLQEFGIVGRCHHVKARLASAAELETVHSPKHIKFMSSLHSKKPRELQGMQNSFESIFFHRQTNNAALLASGSLLEVVDSVLRGESRRGLAVIRPPGHHAEKTEPCGFCIYNNVAVAAKHAIGAHGFEVLIVDWDVHHGNGIQHMFEDDPQVLYVSIHRYDNGKFFPGSPDANYNRAGTKKGKGYNVNIPWNKSGMGDGDYMAAMVEVILPIAYQFNPELVLVSAGFDAAVGDPLGGCKVSPECYGHMTKLLSCLAGGRVIVALEGGYNLNTISYCMTMCAKALLGDPLIPLSQGLAACSSACETLNNVVSVHQKFWSALDLQSKGMASSNQKSKKITKPSPSVDLTDRSPEIPDRKTGLDELTSTLSQMSLGKEREGAKSTEVVEVKMEEEDGAVGGACATQAEGLNTFLLTEVSGAESMYAVVPLQWCPHLESVQPVPKSSLDAFSPCEECKDLSENWVCLTCYKVLCGRFVNEHMLMHGVMEEHYMVLSYADLSVWCYSCDSYIHHEILQEAKRAAHISKFGEDIPGSL
;
A
#
# COMPACT_ATOMS: atom_id res chain seq x y z
N MET A 1 0.61 -0.31 16.51
CA MET A 1 1.20 1.00 16.86
C MET A 1 1.34 1.85 15.62
N PHE A 2 1.21 3.15 15.75
CA PHE A 2 1.15 4.08 14.64
C PHE A 2 1.98 5.32 14.95
N SER A 3 2.87 5.68 14.03
CA SER A 3 3.46 7.02 13.98
C SER A 3 3.20 7.56 12.59
N VAL A 4 2.58 8.74 12.52
CA VAL A 4 2.47 9.48 11.26
C VAL A 4 3.25 10.73 11.41
N ASN A 5 4.20 10.90 10.51
CA ASN A 5 4.85 12.17 10.33
C ASN A 5 3.90 13.10 9.57
N LEU A 6 2.83 13.58 10.21
CA LEU A 6 2.11 14.75 9.73
C LEU A 6 2.97 15.98 10.06
N THR A 7 4.14 16.10 9.44
CA THR A 7 4.68 17.44 9.25
C THR A 7 3.64 18.20 8.48
N ASP A 8 3.20 19.33 9.03
CA ASP A 8 2.41 20.34 8.37
C ASP A 8 3.27 20.94 7.23
N ASP A 9 3.55 20.13 6.21
CA ASP A 9 4.32 20.48 5.01
C ASP A 9 3.45 21.27 4.02
N ARG A 10 2.32 21.80 4.51
CA ARG A 10 1.57 22.86 3.83
C ARG A 10 2.44 24.11 3.60
N SER A 11 3.58 24.24 4.30
CA SER A 11 4.54 25.32 4.05
C SER A 11 5.45 25.08 2.84
N ALA A 12 5.72 23.82 2.44
CA ALA A 12 6.50 23.58 1.22
C ALA A 12 5.71 23.86 -0.06
N THR A 13 4.37 23.77 0.00
CA THR A 13 3.48 24.02 -1.16
C THR A 13 2.96 25.45 -1.27
N LYS A 14 3.19 26.34 -0.27
CA LYS A 14 2.58 27.69 -0.23
C LYS A 14 3.52 28.89 -0.39
N GLU A 15 4.82 28.70 -0.61
CA GLU A 15 5.76 29.82 -0.71
C GLU A 15 5.96 30.37 -2.16
N SER A 16 4.93 30.33 -3.00
CA SER A 16 5.00 30.82 -4.39
C SER A 16 3.79 31.65 -4.86
N VAL A 17 3.18 32.47 -4.00
CA VAL A 17 2.31 33.58 -4.46
C VAL A 17 2.76 34.89 -3.82
N ASP A 18 3.75 35.54 -4.45
CA ASP A 18 4.00 36.97 -4.22
C ASP A 18 2.91 37.80 -4.90
N ARG A 19 2.42 38.82 -4.20
CA ARG A 19 1.27 39.69 -4.51
C ARG A 19 1.48 40.64 -5.70
N ARG A 20 2.41 40.34 -6.60
CA ARG A 20 2.66 41.11 -7.81
C ARG A 20 2.98 40.12 -8.91
N GLY A 21 1.97 39.79 -9.71
CA GLY A 21 2.14 38.95 -10.89
C GLY A 21 3.21 39.54 -11.79
N GLU A 22 4.38 38.89 -11.80
CA GLU A 22 5.40 38.93 -12.86
C GLU A 22 6.65 38.15 -12.38
N ASN A 23 6.77 36.88 -12.79
CA ASN A 23 8.05 36.33 -13.26
C ASN A 23 7.89 34.95 -13.91
N LYS A 24 8.19 34.88 -15.20
CA LYS A 24 8.49 33.63 -15.93
C LYS A 24 9.91 33.20 -15.56
N GLY A 25 10.02 32.29 -14.61
CA GLY A 25 11.17 31.39 -14.46
C GLY A 25 10.59 30.01 -14.18
N LEU A 26 10.86 29.04 -15.06
CA LEU A 26 10.35 27.67 -14.94
C LEU A 26 10.76 27.06 -13.59
N ALA A 27 9.89 27.19 -12.60
CA ALA A 27 9.82 26.31 -11.46
C ALA A 27 9.42 24.93 -11.98
N ILE A 28 10.02 23.87 -11.43
CA ILE A 28 9.45 22.53 -11.59
C ILE A 28 8.05 22.64 -10.99
N ASP A 29 7.04 22.23 -11.74
CA ASP A 29 5.64 22.33 -11.33
C ASP A 29 5.41 21.34 -10.17
N ASP A 30 5.59 21.83 -8.94
CA ASP A 30 5.59 21.08 -7.67
C ASP A 30 4.28 20.30 -7.44
N GLU A 31 3.20 20.63 -8.18
CA GLU A 31 1.92 19.92 -8.14
C GLU A 31 1.92 18.59 -8.91
N THR A 32 2.91 18.34 -9.77
CA THR A 32 2.96 17.17 -10.67
C THR A 32 3.95 16.09 -10.23
N HIS A 33 4.86 16.38 -9.28
CA HIS A 33 5.85 15.42 -8.84
C HIS A 33 5.18 14.24 -8.10
N PRO A 34 5.55 12.97 -8.40
CA PRO A 34 4.87 11.81 -7.82
C PRO A 34 5.13 11.67 -6.30
N GLU A 35 6.34 12.00 -5.82
CA GLU A 35 6.66 12.07 -4.39
C GLU A 35 6.20 13.42 -3.84
N ARG A 36 4.96 13.46 -3.33
CA ARG A 36 4.28 14.67 -2.85
C ARG A 36 3.73 14.50 -1.42
N PRO A 37 3.54 15.59 -0.65
CA PRO A 37 3.04 15.53 0.73
C PRO A 37 1.72 14.78 0.89
N GLU A 38 0.86 14.83 -0.13
CA GLU A 38 -0.46 14.20 -0.13
C GLU A 38 -0.37 12.70 0.14
N ARG A 39 0.73 12.04 -0.24
CA ARG A 39 0.95 10.61 -0.04
C ARG A 39 0.69 10.17 1.40
N ILE A 40 1.32 10.84 2.36
CA ILE A 40 1.18 10.50 3.78
C ILE A 40 -0.14 11.01 4.38
N SER A 41 -0.66 12.14 3.88
CA SER A 41 -1.92 12.71 4.39
C SER A 41 -3.14 11.90 3.97
N CYS A 42 -3.19 11.41 2.72
CA CYS A 42 -4.25 10.54 2.22
C CYS A 42 -4.22 9.18 2.92
N ILE A 43 -3.02 8.62 3.16
CA ILE A 43 -2.87 7.40 3.95
C ILE A 43 -3.45 7.61 5.35
N PHE A 44 -3.06 8.69 6.04
CA PHE A 44 -3.55 8.97 7.39
C PHE A 44 -5.07 9.15 7.42
N GLN A 45 -5.62 9.94 6.50
CA GLN A 45 -7.07 10.15 6.37
C GLN A 45 -7.79 8.82 6.17
N ARG A 46 -7.30 7.96 5.27
CA ARG A 46 -7.93 6.65 5.03
C ARG A 46 -7.87 5.74 6.25
N LEU A 47 -6.77 5.77 7.00
CA LEU A 47 -6.66 5.03 8.26
C LEU A 47 -7.65 5.57 9.31
N GLN A 48 -7.95 6.87 9.31
CA GLN A 48 -9.00 7.45 10.17
C GLN A 48 -10.40 7.02 9.73
N GLU A 49 -10.70 7.08 8.43
CA GLU A 49 -11.98 6.64 7.84
C GLU A 49 -12.32 5.19 8.20
N PHE A 50 -11.31 4.30 8.19
CA PHE A 50 -11.47 2.91 8.60
C PHE A 50 -11.36 2.66 10.13
N GLY A 51 -11.31 3.72 10.94
CA GLY A 51 -11.24 3.63 12.41
C GLY A 51 -9.95 3.00 12.95
N ILE A 52 -8.90 2.89 12.12
CA ILE A 52 -7.64 2.23 12.48
C ILE A 52 -6.83 3.08 13.45
N VAL A 53 -6.81 4.40 13.26
CA VAL A 53 -6.04 5.32 14.12
C VAL A 53 -6.46 5.20 15.59
N GLY A 54 -7.77 5.15 15.86
CA GLY A 54 -8.31 5.02 17.22
C GLY A 54 -7.99 3.68 17.91
N ARG A 55 -7.58 2.67 17.14
CA ARG A 55 -7.21 1.33 17.62
C ARG A 55 -5.70 1.16 17.80
N CYS A 56 -4.92 2.17 17.40
CA CYS A 56 -3.47 2.15 17.47
C CYS A 56 -2.96 2.95 18.67
N HIS A 57 -1.94 2.42 19.33
CA HIS A 57 -1.10 3.24 20.20
C HIS A 57 -0.30 4.23 19.34
N HIS A 58 -0.47 5.52 19.61
CA HIS A 58 0.19 6.60 18.88
C HIS A 58 1.53 6.94 19.55
N VAL A 59 2.61 6.90 18.77
CA VAL A 59 3.94 7.29 19.25
C VAL A 59 4.31 8.65 18.68
N LYS A 60 4.86 9.52 19.54
CA LYS A 60 5.26 10.86 19.15
C LYS A 60 6.53 10.81 18.30
N ALA A 61 6.51 11.45 17.15
CA ALA A 61 7.69 11.62 16.30
C ALA A 61 8.80 12.42 17.01
N ARG A 62 10.06 12.10 16.66
CA ARG A 62 11.24 12.88 17.03
C ARG A 62 12.19 13.00 15.85
N LEU A 63 13.17 13.89 15.98
CA LEU A 63 14.30 13.97 15.05
C LEU A 63 15.29 12.84 15.36
N ALA A 64 15.78 12.16 14.33
CA ALA A 64 16.97 11.32 14.45
C ALA A 64 18.18 12.20 14.81
N SER A 65 19.03 11.69 15.69
CA SER A 65 20.31 12.30 16.04
C SER A 65 21.37 12.02 14.99
N ALA A 66 22.42 12.84 14.94
CA ALA A 66 23.55 12.59 14.06
C ALA A 66 24.21 11.23 14.35
N ALA A 67 24.32 10.84 15.62
CA ALA A 67 24.92 9.57 16.01
C ALA A 67 24.12 8.35 15.50
N GLU A 68 22.79 8.42 15.52
CA GLU A 68 21.93 7.37 14.94
C GLU A 68 22.11 7.28 13.42
N LEU A 69 22.17 8.42 12.73
CA LEU A 69 22.40 8.44 11.28
C LEU A 69 23.80 7.95 10.88
N GLU A 70 24.83 8.30 11.67
CA GLU A 70 26.24 7.91 11.43
C GLU A 70 26.47 6.40 11.50
N THR A 71 25.51 5.62 12.01
CA THR A 71 25.57 4.15 11.99
C THR A 71 25.57 3.57 10.57
N VAL A 72 25.00 4.28 9.59
CA VAL A 72 24.94 3.85 8.19
C VAL A 72 25.37 4.94 7.20
N HIS A 73 25.25 6.23 7.57
CA HIS A 73 25.62 7.36 6.73
C HIS A 73 26.97 7.95 7.11
N SER A 74 27.66 8.53 6.13
CA SER A 74 28.88 9.29 6.40
C SER A 74 28.58 10.64 7.06
N PRO A 75 29.45 11.15 7.96
CA PRO A 75 29.32 12.49 8.51
C PRO A 75 29.29 13.59 7.43
N LYS A 76 29.93 13.35 6.28
CA LYS A 76 29.93 14.25 5.13
C LYS A 76 28.53 14.39 4.52
N HIS A 77 27.82 13.27 4.33
CA HIS A 77 26.43 13.26 3.82
C HIS A 77 25.49 13.97 4.78
N ILE A 78 25.58 13.67 6.08
CA ILE A 78 24.75 14.29 7.12
C ILE A 78 24.96 15.81 7.17
N LYS A 79 26.23 16.26 7.12
CA LYS A 79 26.57 17.69 7.07
C LYS A 79 26.06 18.36 5.79
N PHE A 80 26.15 17.67 4.66
CA PHE A 80 25.65 18.16 3.39
C PHE A 80 24.13 18.39 3.43
N MET A 81 23.35 17.40 3.87
CA MET A 81 21.90 17.51 4.05
C MET A 81 21.53 18.62 5.04
N SER A 82 22.24 18.71 6.17
CA SER A 82 22.00 19.77 7.17
C SER A 82 22.24 21.18 6.62
N SER A 83 23.09 21.33 5.60
CA SER A 83 23.38 22.63 5.00
C SER A 83 22.24 23.19 4.14
N LEU A 84 21.32 22.33 3.66
CA LEU A 84 20.25 22.69 2.71
C LEU A 84 19.32 23.79 3.24
N HIS A 85 19.05 23.81 4.54
CA HIS A 85 18.19 24.83 5.17
C HIS A 85 18.66 26.27 4.89
N SER A 86 19.97 26.47 4.81
CA SER A 86 20.60 27.79 4.59
C SER A 86 20.62 28.23 3.12
N LYS A 87 20.24 27.36 2.18
CA LYS A 87 20.40 27.58 0.74
C LYS A 87 19.23 28.33 0.12
N LYS A 88 19.50 29.10 -0.93
CA LYS A 88 18.45 29.73 -1.75
C LYS A 88 17.85 28.70 -2.72
N PRO A 89 16.57 28.84 -3.14
CA PRO A 89 15.92 27.91 -4.06
C PRO A 89 16.72 27.60 -5.32
N ARG A 90 17.33 28.61 -5.96
CA ARG A 90 18.19 28.42 -7.14
C ARG A 90 19.45 27.58 -6.86
N GLU A 91 20.03 27.71 -5.67
CA GLU A 91 21.18 26.88 -5.27
C GLU A 91 20.75 25.43 -5.07
N LEU A 92 19.61 25.20 -4.39
CA LEU A 92 19.03 23.87 -4.19
C LEU A 92 18.75 23.17 -5.53
N GLN A 93 18.14 23.88 -6.47
CA GLN A 93 17.88 23.37 -7.82
C GLN A 93 19.18 23.05 -8.58
N GLY A 94 20.23 23.86 -8.42
CA GLY A 94 21.54 23.55 -9.00
C GLY A 94 22.18 22.31 -8.37
N MET A 95 22.01 22.12 -7.06
CA MET A 95 22.56 20.99 -6.31
C MET A 95 21.85 19.67 -6.61
N GLN A 96 20.52 19.68 -6.72
CA GLN A 96 19.75 18.44 -6.91
C GLN A 96 20.07 17.74 -8.24
N ASN A 97 20.45 18.50 -9.29
CA ASN A 97 20.87 17.97 -10.59
C ASN A 97 22.15 17.11 -10.54
N SER A 98 22.87 17.14 -9.41
CA SER A 98 24.06 16.29 -9.20
C SER A 98 23.72 14.90 -8.67
N PHE A 99 22.44 14.63 -8.39
CA PHE A 99 21.95 13.38 -7.82
C PHE A 99 20.86 12.79 -8.70
N GLU A 100 20.74 11.47 -8.65
CA GLU A 100 19.78 10.73 -9.45
C GLU A 100 18.39 10.76 -8.80
N SER A 101 17.41 11.31 -9.52
CA SER A 101 15.99 11.34 -9.10
C SER A 101 15.78 11.94 -7.71
N ILE A 102 16.35 13.12 -7.48
CA ILE A 102 16.25 13.86 -6.21
C ILE A 102 15.76 15.29 -6.45
N PHE A 103 14.95 15.79 -5.53
CA PHE A 103 14.62 17.21 -5.39
C PHE A 103 14.93 17.68 -3.97
N PHE A 104 15.29 18.96 -3.82
CA PHE A 104 15.59 19.54 -2.52
C PHE A 104 14.69 20.73 -2.19
N HIS A 105 14.20 20.73 -0.95
CA HIS A 105 13.57 21.85 -0.29
C HIS A 105 14.37 22.23 0.96
N ARG A 106 14.18 23.46 1.46
CA ARG A 106 14.85 23.92 2.71
C ARG A 106 14.49 23.07 3.92
N GLN A 107 13.33 22.42 3.90
CA GLN A 107 12.85 21.54 4.96
C GLN A 107 13.21 20.07 4.74
N THR A 108 13.82 19.69 3.60
CA THR A 108 14.15 18.29 3.28
C THR A 108 14.91 17.58 4.41
N ASN A 109 15.94 18.23 4.97
CA ASN A 109 16.69 17.64 6.08
C ASN A 109 15.84 17.43 7.33
N ASN A 110 14.98 18.40 7.68
CA ASN A 110 14.11 18.28 8.84
C ASN A 110 13.07 17.17 8.67
N ALA A 111 12.48 17.07 7.47
CA ALA A 111 11.55 15.99 7.14
C ALA A 111 12.25 14.62 7.18
N ALA A 112 13.46 14.50 6.63
CA ALA A 112 14.24 13.26 6.67
C ALA A 112 14.64 12.84 8.10
N LEU A 113 15.04 13.79 8.95
CA LEU A 113 15.32 13.53 10.36
C LEU A 113 14.06 13.06 11.10
N LEU A 114 12.89 13.65 10.81
CA LEU A 114 11.62 13.22 11.38
C LEU A 114 11.21 11.83 10.86
N ALA A 115 11.40 11.52 9.58
CA ALA A 115 11.10 10.20 9.03
C ALA A 115 11.88 9.09 9.73
N SER A 116 13.21 9.24 9.79
CA SER A 116 14.09 8.30 10.48
C SER A 116 13.77 8.22 11.98
N GLY A 117 13.65 9.35 12.67
CA GLY A 117 13.39 9.38 14.11
C GLY A 117 12.00 8.84 14.49
N SER A 118 10.99 9.04 13.63
CA SER A 118 9.65 8.44 13.83
C SER A 118 9.68 6.92 13.74
N LEU A 119 10.45 6.37 12.79
CA LEU A 119 10.61 4.92 12.69
C LEU A 119 11.37 4.35 13.90
N LEU A 120 12.41 5.04 14.37
CA LEU A 120 13.14 4.64 15.57
C LEU A 120 12.26 4.58 16.81
N GLU A 121 11.36 5.55 16.98
CA GLU A 121 10.38 5.52 18.08
C GLU A 121 9.41 4.34 18.00
N VAL A 122 8.97 3.98 16.78
CA VAL A 122 8.14 2.78 16.57
C VAL A 122 8.94 1.50 16.90
N VAL A 123 10.22 1.44 16.51
CA VAL A 123 11.12 0.34 16.86
C VAL A 123 11.25 0.25 18.38
N ASP A 124 11.65 1.32 19.05
CA ASP A 124 11.86 1.33 20.50
C ASP A 124 10.63 0.88 21.26
N SER A 125 9.44 1.30 20.83
CA SER A 125 8.21 0.95 21.50
C SER A 125 7.78 -0.51 21.25
N VAL A 126 8.09 -1.07 20.07
CA VAL A 126 7.95 -2.53 19.82
C VAL A 126 8.95 -3.34 20.65
N LEU A 127 10.20 -2.89 20.74
CA LEU A 127 11.25 -3.57 21.49
C LEU A 127 11.01 -3.52 23.01
N ARG A 128 10.42 -2.42 23.51
CA ARG A 128 9.95 -2.29 24.91
C ARG A 128 8.69 -3.10 25.22
N GLY A 129 8.03 -3.69 24.21
CA GLY A 129 6.80 -4.46 24.40
C GLY A 129 5.55 -3.61 24.64
N GLU A 130 5.63 -2.29 24.48
CA GLU A 130 4.48 -1.37 24.57
C GLU A 130 3.51 -1.58 23.40
N SER A 131 3.99 -2.15 22.30
CA SER A 131 3.17 -2.75 21.27
C SER A 131 3.86 -3.96 20.65
N ARG A 132 3.06 -4.89 20.12
CA ARG A 132 3.61 -6.07 19.45
C ARG A 132 4.11 -5.76 18.04
N ARG A 133 3.53 -4.76 17.37
CA ARG A 133 3.68 -4.45 15.93
C ARG A 133 3.63 -2.95 15.67
N GLY A 134 4.31 -2.51 14.62
CA GLY A 134 4.48 -1.10 14.27
C GLY A 134 4.05 -0.75 12.85
N LEU A 135 3.62 0.49 12.67
CA LEU A 135 3.33 1.12 11.39
C LEU A 135 3.92 2.53 11.40
N ALA A 136 4.74 2.86 10.41
CA ALA A 136 5.35 4.17 10.24
C ALA A 136 4.94 4.76 8.89
N VAL A 137 4.07 5.78 8.93
CA VAL A 137 3.66 6.56 7.75
C VAL A 137 4.57 7.78 7.68
N ILE A 138 5.66 7.64 6.94
CA ILE A 138 6.78 8.58 6.91
C ILE A 138 7.12 9.01 5.48
N ARG A 139 7.66 10.22 5.36
CA ARG A 139 8.35 10.71 4.16
C ARG A 139 9.44 11.70 4.56
N PRO A 140 10.53 11.88 3.79
CA PRO A 140 10.86 11.16 2.54
C PRO A 140 11.14 9.66 2.73
N PRO A 141 11.09 8.84 1.65
CA PRO A 141 11.49 7.44 1.69
C PRO A 141 13.00 7.29 1.97
N GLY A 142 13.47 6.05 2.11
CA GLY A 142 14.83 5.75 2.55
C GLY A 142 15.60 4.68 1.78
N HIS A 143 14.95 3.66 1.21
CA HIS A 143 15.67 2.43 0.78
C HIS A 143 16.75 2.61 -0.31
N HIS A 144 16.70 3.68 -1.13
CA HIS A 144 17.72 4.01 -2.12
C HIS A 144 18.88 4.84 -1.56
N ALA A 145 18.74 5.46 -0.39
CA ALA A 145 19.76 6.35 0.15
C ALA A 145 21.02 5.54 0.50
N GLU A 146 22.12 5.94 -0.12
CA GLU A 146 23.44 5.34 0.04
C GLU A 146 24.18 5.96 1.24
N LYS A 147 25.30 5.35 1.63
CA LYS A 147 26.14 5.85 2.73
C LYS A 147 26.61 7.30 2.53
N THR A 148 26.80 7.73 1.29
CA THR A 148 27.42 9.02 0.97
C THR A 148 26.55 9.97 0.15
N GLU A 149 25.37 9.53 -0.30
CA GLU A 149 24.55 10.28 -1.24
C GLU A 149 23.06 9.94 -1.15
N PRO A 150 22.18 10.93 -1.40
CA PRO A 150 20.76 10.67 -1.62
C PRO A 150 20.54 10.11 -3.04
N CYS A 151 19.47 9.32 -3.22
CA CYS A 151 19.09 8.74 -4.51
C CYS A 151 17.59 8.40 -4.49
N GLY A 152 16.89 8.50 -5.63
CA GLY A 152 15.52 7.96 -5.77
C GLY A 152 14.56 8.47 -4.71
N PHE A 153 14.47 9.79 -4.55
CA PHE A 153 13.72 10.50 -3.50
C PHE A 153 14.18 10.25 -2.05
N CYS A 154 15.14 9.36 -1.83
CA CYS A 154 15.60 8.96 -0.50
C CYS A 154 16.75 9.83 -0.01
N ILE A 155 16.63 10.32 1.22
CA ILE A 155 17.61 11.22 1.84
C ILE A 155 18.49 10.48 2.85
N TYR A 156 17.84 9.83 3.81
CA TYR A 156 18.47 8.92 4.76
C TYR A 156 17.76 7.58 4.67
N ASN A 157 18.54 6.51 4.75
CA ASN A 157 18.01 5.16 4.76
C ASN A 157 17.34 4.84 6.10
N ASN A 158 16.04 5.16 6.19
CA ASN A 158 15.22 5.03 7.41
C ASN A 158 15.29 3.61 7.98
N VAL A 159 15.07 2.60 7.13
CA VAL A 159 15.02 1.19 7.52
C VAL A 159 16.39 0.65 7.91
N ALA A 160 17.47 1.05 7.22
CA ALA A 160 18.82 0.66 7.62
C ALA A 160 19.25 1.27 8.96
N VAL A 161 18.91 2.55 9.22
CA VAL A 161 19.12 3.19 10.52
C VAL A 161 18.36 2.44 11.61
N ALA A 162 17.10 2.07 11.36
CA ALA A 162 16.27 1.28 12.28
C ALA A 162 16.84 -0.11 12.57
N ALA A 163 17.36 -0.81 11.56
CA ALA A 163 18.02 -2.10 11.74
C ALA A 163 19.28 -1.98 12.61
N LYS A 164 20.17 -1.01 12.31
CA LYS A 164 21.37 -0.76 13.13
C LYS A 164 21.03 -0.35 14.56
N HIS A 165 19.95 0.40 14.76
CA HIS A 165 19.47 0.75 16.09
C HIS A 165 19.05 -0.49 16.90
N ALA A 166 18.25 -1.38 16.31
CA ALA A 166 17.84 -2.63 16.97
C ALA A 166 19.03 -3.54 17.29
N ILE A 167 19.99 -3.65 16.36
CA ILE A 167 21.24 -4.41 16.56
C ILE A 167 22.08 -3.79 17.68
N GLY A 168 22.27 -2.47 17.67
CA GLY A 168 23.08 -1.79 18.67
C GLY A 168 22.48 -1.88 20.08
N ALA A 169 21.16 -1.82 20.18
CA ALA A 169 20.46 -1.85 21.46
C ALA A 169 20.30 -3.27 22.04
N HIS A 170 20.08 -4.28 21.19
CA HIS A 170 19.71 -5.62 21.65
C HIS A 170 20.49 -6.78 21.03
N GLY A 171 21.36 -6.53 20.05
CA GLY A 171 22.11 -7.57 19.33
C GLY A 171 21.24 -8.43 18.41
N PHE A 172 20.10 -7.90 17.96
CA PHE A 172 19.07 -8.67 17.25
C PHE A 172 19.48 -9.09 15.84
N GLU A 173 19.06 -10.29 15.44
CA GLU A 173 18.99 -10.68 14.04
C GLU A 173 17.76 -10.04 13.38
N VAL A 174 17.98 -9.22 12.33
CA VAL A 174 16.94 -8.40 11.70
C VAL A 174 16.66 -8.90 10.28
N LEU A 175 15.40 -9.21 9.98
CA LEU A 175 14.93 -9.43 8.62
C LEU A 175 14.38 -8.11 8.07
N ILE A 176 14.90 -7.68 6.92
CA ILE A 176 14.31 -6.60 6.13
C ILE A 176 13.66 -7.22 4.89
N VAL A 177 12.35 -7.05 4.75
CA VAL A 177 11.61 -7.39 3.52
C VAL A 177 11.26 -6.09 2.81
N ASP A 178 11.85 -5.88 1.64
CA ASP A 178 11.54 -4.76 0.75
C ASP A 178 10.62 -5.24 -0.38
N TRP A 179 9.39 -4.74 -0.40
CA TRP A 179 8.42 -5.04 -1.44
C TRP A 179 8.07 -3.81 -2.30
N ASP A 180 8.81 -2.70 -2.12
CA ASP A 180 8.77 -1.59 -3.06
C ASP A 180 9.11 -2.12 -4.46
N VAL A 181 8.48 -1.56 -5.51
CA VAL A 181 8.71 -2.05 -6.87
C VAL A 181 10.15 -1.81 -7.33
N HIS A 182 10.89 -0.90 -6.68
CA HIS A 182 12.29 -0.62 -6.95
C HIS A 182 13.20 -1.37 -5.99
N HIS A 183 14.38 -1.75 -6.47
CA HIS A 183 15.40 -2.35 -5.62
C HIS A 183 15.96 -1.32 -4.64
N GLY A 184 15.84 -1.58 -3.32
CA GLY A 184 16.49 -0.79 -2.27
C GLY A 184 18.02 -0.99 -2.25
N ASN A 185 18.73 -0.47 -3.26
CA ASN A 185 20.17 -0.59 -3.42
C ASN A 185 20.96 -0.12 -2.19
N GLY A 186 20.50 0.96 -1.55
CA GLY A 186 21.15 1.49 -0.34
C GLY A 186 21.11 0.50 0.82
N ILE A 187 19.98 -0.20 1.03
CA ILE A 187 19.88 -1.23 2.07
C ILE A 187 20.83 -2.39 1.73
N GLN A 188 20.81 -2.89 0.50
CA GLN A 188 21.71 -3.95 0.06
C GLN A 188 23.18 -3.59 0.33
N HIS A 189 23.65 -2.43 -0.11
CA HIS A 189 25.04 -2.04 0.07
C HIS A 189 25.43 -1.83 1.54
N MET A 190 24.50 -1.36 2.39
CA MET A 190 24.76 -1.16 3.82
C MET A 190 24.95 -2.47 4.60
N PHE A 191 24.36 -3.57 4.13
CA PHE A 191 24.37 -4.86 4.82
C PHE A 191 25.00 -6.00 4.02
N GLU A 192 25.61 -5.72 2.86
CA GLU A 192 26.08 -6.75 1.93
C GLU A 192 27.07 -7.74 2.56
N ASP A 193 27.85 -7.31 3.56
CA ASP A 193 28.78 -8.17 4.31
C ASP A 193 28.37 -8.51 5.75
N ASP A 194 27.16 -8.14 6.18
CA ASP A 194 26.66 -8.26 7.55
C ASP A 194 25.62 -9.40 7.69
N PRO A 195 25.98 -10.57 8.27
CA PRO A 195 25.05 -11.69 8.42
C PRO A 195 23.98 -11.47 9.52
N GLN A 196 24.07 -10.40 10.33
CA GLN A 196 23.02 -10.10 11.30
C GLN A 196 21.76 -9.50 10.65
N VAL A 197 21.87 -9.04 9.40
CA VAL A 197 20.75 -8.51 8.64
C VAL A 197 20.53 -9.37 7.41
N LEU A 198 19.37 -10.02 7.35
CA LEU A 198 18.89 -10.65 6.13
C LEU A 198 18.07 -9.61 5.36
N TYR A 199 18.57 -9.20 4.20
CA TYR A 199 17.83 -8.33 3.28
C TYR A 199 17.21 -9.16 2.15
N VAL A 200 15.90 -9.01 1.96
CA VAL A 200 15.16 -9.65 0.88
C VAL A 200 14.37 -8.59 0.13
N SER A 201 14.60 -8.46 -1.18
CA SER A 201 13.91 -7.48 -2.02
C SER A 201 13.20 -8.15 -3.18
N ILE A 202 11.91 -7.82 -3.35
CA ILE A 202 11.12 -8.15 -4.54
C ILE A 202 10.98 -6.85 -5.34
N HIS A 203 11.44 -6.82 -6.59
CA HIS A 203 11.43 -5.59 -7.37
C HIS A 203 11.33 -5.85 -8.87
N ARG A 204 10.85 -4.86 -9.62
CA ARG A 204 10.92 -4.86 -11.08
C ARG A 204 12.35 -4.57 -11.52
N TYR A 205 12.85 -5.39 -12.42
CA TYR A 205 14.24 -5.35 -12.87
C TYR A 205 14.35 -5.15 -14.39
N ASP A 206 13.44 -5.75 -15.17
CA ASP A 206 13.44 -5.70 -16.63
C ASP A 206 14.83 -5.95 -17.25
N ASN A 207 15.55 -6.95 -16.71
CA ASN A 207 16.93 -7.28 -17.05
C ASN A 207 17.92 -6.11 -16.85
N GLY A 208 17.76 -5.35 -15.78
CA GLY A 208 18.61 -4.21 -15.40
C GLY A 208 18.25 -2.91 -16.11
N LYS A 209 17.07 -2.82 -16.72
CA LYS A 209 16.60 -1.61 -17.41
C LYS A 209 15.64 -0.76 -16.58
N PHE A 210 15.02 -1.35 -15.57
CA PHE A 210 14.14 -0.63 -14.66
C PHE A 210 14.96 0.03 -13.54
N PHE A 211 14.54 1.22 -13.09
CA PHE A 211 15.25 1.98 -12.05
C PHE A 211 15.49 1.11 -10.80
N PRO A 212 16.69 1.11 -10.20
CA PRO A 212 17.86 1.98 -10.45
C PRO A 212 18.79 1.53 -11.58
N GLY A 213 18.42 0.51 -12.37
CA GLY A 213 19.18 0.12 -13.57
C GLY A 213 20.55 -0.51 -13.28
N SER A 214 20.74 -1.13 -12.12
CA SER A 214 22.02 -1.71 -11.71
C SER A 214 22.02 -3.24 -11.78
N PRO A 215 23.12 -3.89 -12.25
CA PRO A 215 23.30 -5.34 -12.14
C PRO A 215 23.32 -5.83 -10.68
N ASP A 216 23.50 -4.94 -9.71
CA ASP A 216 23.44 -5.24 -8.28
C ASP A 216 22.08 -5.73 -7.82
N ALA A 217 21.02 -5.39 -8.56
CA ALA A 217 19.65 -5.83 -8.26
C ALA A 217 19.36 -7.27 -8.73
N ASN A 218 20.28 -7.94 -9.42
CA ASN A 218 19.98 -9.28 -9.96
C ASN A 218 20.06 -10.39 -8.90
N TYR A 219 19.42 -11.54 -9.15
CA TYR A 219 19.30 -12.68 -8.24
C TYR A 219 20.64 -13.33 -7.86
N ASN A 220 21.71 -13.09 -8.63
CA ASN A 220 23.03 -13.66 -8.41
C ASN A 220 23.88 -12.85 -7.41
N ARG A 221 23.37 -11.73 -6.90
CA ARG A 221 24.01 -10.88 -5.89
C ARG A 221 23.57 -11.35 -4.50
N ALA A 222 24.23 -12.40 -4.02
CA ALA A 222 23.87 -13.09 -2.78
C ALA A 222 24.67 -12.62 -1.56
N GLY A 223 25.11 -11.36 -1.51
CA GLY A 223 25.95 -10.83 -0.43
C GLY A 223 27.44 -11.18 -0.58
N THR A 224 28.27 -10.57 0.26
CA THR A 224 29.74 -10.67 0.22
C THR A 224 30.30 -11.07 1.57
N LYS A 225 31.57 -11.50 1.59
CA LYS A 225 32.31 -11.92 2.80
C LYS A 225 31.47 -12.83 3.72
N LYS A 226 31.13 -12.37 4.93
CA LYS A 226 30.33 -13.08 5.93
C LYS A 226 28.83 -13.00 5.68
N GLY A 227 28.36 -11.96 4.97
CA GLY A 227 26.96 -11.77 4.54
C GLY A 227 26.56 -12.61 3.32
N LYS A 228 27.41 -13.51 2.81
CA LYS A 228 27.01 -14.43 1.74
C LYS A 228 25.80 -15.28 2.17
N GLY A 229 24.74 -15.23 1.37
CA GLY A 229 23.45 -15.84 1.64
C GLY A 229 22.40 -14.87 2.22
N TYR A 230 22.82 -13.76 2.82
CA TYR A 230 21.98 -12.82 3.57
C TYR A 230 21.46 -11.62 2.75
N ASN A 231 21.72 -11.62 1.45
CA ASN A 231 21.11 -10.69 0.49
C ASN A 231 20.36 -11.50 -0.56
N VAL A 232 19.05 -11.35 -0.67
CA VAL A 232 18.19 -12.13 -1.56
C VAL A 232 17.41 -11.19 -2.47
N ASN A 233 17.79 -11.13 -3.74
CA ASN A 233 17.09 -10.33 -4.75
C ASN A 233 16.13 -11.21 -5.55
N ILE A 234 14.88 -10.78 -5.70
CA ILE A 234 13.83 -11.42 -6.51
C ILE A 234 13.46 -10.45 -7.65
N PRO A 235 14.22 -10.47 -8.77
CA PRO A 235 14.08 -9.52 -9.87
C PRO A 235 12.99 -9.94 -10.87
N TRP A 236 11.89 -9.19 -10.94
CA TRP A 236 10.87 -9.36 -11.95
C TRP A 236 11.34 -8.81 -13.30
N ASN A 237 11.46 -9.70 -14.29
CA ASN A 237 11.87 -9.35 -15.66
C ASN A 237 10.70 -9.04 -16.59
N LYS A 238 9.52 -8.78 -16.01
CA LYS A 238 8.28 -8.49 -16.72
C LYS A 238 7.44 -7.54 -15.88
N SER A 239 6.78 -6.59 -16.54
CA SER A 239 5.70 -5.79 -15.95
C SER A 239 4.42 -6.60 -15.78
N GLY A 240 3.45 -6.02 -15.06
CA GLY A 240 2.14 -6.63 -14.85
C GLY A 240 2.13 -7.80 -13.86
N MET A 241 3.21 -7.98 -13.09
CA MET A 241 3.24 -8.95 -11.98
C MET A 241 2.13 -8.64 -10.98
N GLY A 242 1.43 -9.65 -10.49
CA GLY A 242 0.29 -9.49 -9.60
C GLY A 242 0.36 -10.41 -8.38
N ASP A 243 -0.80 -10.57 -7.74
CA ASP A 243 -0.93 -11.30 -6.47
C ASP A 243 -0.34 -12.71 -6.52
N GLY A 244 -0.55 -13.45 -7.61
CA GLY A 244 -0.01 -14.81 -7.77
C GLY A 244 1.52 -14.85 -7.76
N ASP A 245 2.17 -13.88 -8.39
CA ASP A 245 3.63 -13.79 -8.46
C ASP A 245 4.24 -13.43 -7.08
N TYR A 246 3.63 -12.44 -6.40
CA TYR A 246 4.08 -12.00 -5.07
C TYR A 246 3.82 -13.06 -3.99
N MET A 247 2.66 -13.72 -4.03
CA MET A 247 2.38 -14.82 -3.09
C MET A 247 3.29 -16.02 -3.33
N ALA A 248 3.65 -16.33 -4.57
CA ALA A 248 4.65 -17.36 -4.88
C ALA A 248 6.03 -16.99 -4.33
N ALA A 249 6.49 -15.74 -4.52
CA ALA A 249 7.74 -15.26 -3.92
C ALA A 249 7.73 -15.41 -2.38
N MET A 250 6.62 -15.05 -1.74
CA MET A 250 6.45 -15.19 -0.29
C MET A 250 6.59 -16.65 0.17
N VAL A 251 5.85 -17.58 -0.44
CA VAL A 251 5.76 -18.97 0.04
C VAL A 251 6.92 -19.85 -0.41
N GLU A 252 7.53 -19.59 -1.57
CA GLU A 252 8.59 -20.43 -2.13
C GLU A 252 10.01 -19.96 -1.76
N VAL A 253 10.19 -18.66 -1.47
CA VAL A 253 11.51 -18.09 -1.19
C VAL A 253 11.55 -17.40 0.17
N ILE A 254 10.74 -16.37 0.37
CA ILE A 254 10.90 -15.44 1.50
C ILE A 254 10.63 -16.14 2.83
N LEU A 255 9.48 -16.80 2.97
CA LEU A 255 9.12 -17.47 4.22
C LEU A 255 10.07 -18.63 4.54
N PRO A 256 10.39 -19.57 3.62
CA PRO A 256 11.35 -20.63 3.91
C PRO A 256 12.69 -20.11 4.45
N ILE A 257 13.26 -19.09 3.80
CA ILE A 257 14.50 -18.44 4.26
C ILE A 257 14.27 -17.78 5.63
N ALA A 258 13.21 -17.00 5.79
CA ALA A 258 12.92 -16.25 7.01
C ALA A 258 12.70 -17.17 8.23
N TYR A 259 12.01 -18.31 8.07
CA TYR A 259 11.84 -19.29 9.14
C TYR A 259 13.15 -19.97 9.51
N GLN A 260 14.05 -20.22 8.55
CA GLN A 260 15.38 -20.76 8.84
C GLN A 260 16.30 -19.71 9.48
N PHE A 261 16.22 -18.46 9.05
CA PHE A 261 16.95 -17.33 9.64
C PHE A 261 16.47 -17.02 11.06
N ASN A 262 15.18 -17.23 11.34
CA ASN A 262 14.57 -17.01 12.66
C ASN A 262 14.83 -15.59 13.23
N PRO A 263 14.40 -14.53 12.51
CA PRO A 263 14.69 -13.16 12.91
C PRO A 263 14.05 -12.80 14.26
N GLU A 264 14.67 -11.86 14.96
CA GLU A 264 14.18 -11.27 16.20
C GLU A 264 13.41 -9.97 15.97
N LEU A 265 13.54 -9.35 14.80
CA LEU A 265 12.75 -8.22 14.34
C LEU A 265 12.53 -8.33 12.83
N VAL A 266 11.32 -8.03 12.36
CA VAL A 266 11.02 -7.86 10.93
C VAL A 266 10.72 -6.40 10.65
N LEU A 267 11.51 -5.79 9.77
CA LEU A 267 11.24 -4.49 9.18
C LEU A 267 10.77 -4.69 7.75
N VAL A 268 9.71 -3.98 7.36
CA VAL A 268 9.21 -4.00 5.99
C VAL A 268 9.43 -2.63 5.38
N SER A 269 10.30 -2.54 4.36
CA SER A 269 10.38 -1.40 3.45
C SER A 269 9.18 -1.46 2.53
N ALA A 270 8.15 -0.69 2.88
CA ALA A 270 6.81 -0.85 2.37
C ALA A 270 6.47 0.20 1.32
N GLY A 271 7.02 0.02 0.12
CA GLY A 271 6.55 0.70 -1.07
C GLY A 271 5.26 0.10 -1.61
N PHE A 272 4.38 0.95 -2.14
CA PHE A 272 3.11 0.50 -2.73
C PHE A 272 3.01 0.86 -4.21
N ASP A 273 4.14 1.02 -4.88
CA ASP A 273 4.26 1.30 -6.32
C ASP A 273 4.23 0.04 -7.20
N ALA A 274 4.33 -1.16 -6.61
CA ALA A 274 3.97 -2.39 -7.33
C ALA A 274 2.45 -2.61 -7.40
N ALA A 275 1.68 -1.78 -6.69
CA ALA A 275 0.25 -1.92 -6.61
C ALA A 275 -0.46 -1.49 -7.91
N VAL A 276 -1.66 -2.03 -8.10
CA VAL A 276 -2.49 -1.71 -9.26
C VAL A 276 -2.78 -0.21 -9.36
N GLY A 277 -2.58 0.35 -10.55
CA GLY A 277 -2.83 1.77 -10.84
C GLY A 277 -1.70 2.72 -10.41
N ASP A 278 -0.58 2.22 -9.90
CA ASP A 278 0.60 3.07 -9.71
C ASP A 278 1.16 3.57 -11.07
N PRO A 279 1.50 4.86 -11.20
CA PRO A 279 1.95 5.42 -12.47
C PRO A 279 3.39 5.03 -12.85
N LEU A 280 4.20 4.51 -11.92
CA LEU A 280 5.63 4.24 -12.16
C LEU A 280 5.95 2.74 -12.20
N GLY A 281 5.41 1.94 -11.28
CA GLY A 281 5.85 0.55 -11.12
C GLY A 281 5.37 -0.42 -12.20
N GLY A 282 4.17 -0.21 -12.74
CA GLY A 282 3.61 -1.02 -13.84
C GLY A 282 3.33 -2.49 -13.47
N CYS A 283 3.19 -2.79 -12.17
CA CYS A 283 2.69 -4.06 -11.66
C CYS A 283 1.18 -3.97 -11.34
N LYS A 284 0.59 -5.06 -10.85
CA LYS A 284 -0.85 -5.22 -10.62
C LYS A 284 -1.15 -5.88 -9.26
N VAL A 285 -0.32 -5.64 -8.25
CA VAL A 285 -0.55 -6.18 -6.91
C VAL A 285 -1.77 -5.50 -6.29
N SER A 286 -2.70 -6.27 -5.76
CA SER A 286 -3.89 -5.75 -5.10
C SER A 286 -3.56 -5.24 -3.69
N PRO A 287 -4.30 -4.24 -3.17
CA PRO A 287 -4.20 -3.84 -1.76
C PRO A 287 -4.38 -5.00 -0.79
N GLU A 288 -5.26 -5.95 -1.12
CA GLU A 288 -5.50 -7.15 -0.33
C GLU A 288 -4.25 -8.02 -0.21
N CYS A 289 -3.49 -8.18 -1.30
CA CYS A 289 -2.25 -8.96 -1.31
C CYS A 289 -1.23 -8.41 -0.31
N TYR A 290 -1.08 -7.09 -0.20
CA TYR A 290 -0.22 -6.47 0.83
C TYR A 290 -0.65 -6.81 2.26
N GLY A 291 -1.96 -6.87 2.53
CA GLY A 291 -2.50 -7.37 3.79
C GLY A 291 -2.08 -8.82 4.07
N HIS A 292 -2.19 -9.70 3.08
CA HIS A 292 -1.79 -11.11 3.20
C HIS A 292 -0.27 -11.28 3.39
N MET A 293 0.55 -10.56 2.62
CA MET A 293 2.00 -10.54 2.81
C MET A 293 2.37 -10.09 4.24
N THR A 294 1.74 -9.02 4.73
CA THR A 294 1.91 -8.53 6.12
C THR A 294 1.52 -9.61 7.14
N LYS A 295 0.40 -10.31 6.92
CA LYS A 295 -0.08 -11.36 7.81
C LYS A 295 0.88 -12.55 7.87
N LEU A 296 1.44 -12.95 6.74
CA LEU A 296 2.42 -14.03 6.67
C LEU A 296 3.70 -13.69 7.44
N LEU A 297 4.20 -12.46 7.30
CA LEU A 297 5.35 -11.97 8.06
C LEU A 297 5.06 -11.83 9.56
N SER A 298 3.80 -11.55 9.94
CA SER A 298 3.37 -11.38 11.34
C SER A 298 3.52 -12.62 12.22
N CYS A 299 3.84 -13.78 11.64
CA CYS A 299 4.14 -15.03 12.35
C CYS A 299 5.61 -15.14 12.79
N LEU A 300 6.50 -14.31 12.25
CA LEU A 300 7.94 -14.30 12.55
C LEU A 300 8.25 -13.41 13.77
N ALA A 301 9.45 -13.53 14.34
CA ALA A 301 9.96 -12.62 15.37
C ALA A 301 9.04 -12.43 16.61
N GLY A 302 8.28 -13.47 16.98
CA GLY A 302 7.26 -13.37 18.05
C GLY A 302 6.13 -12.38 17.72
N GLY A 303 6.00 -11.97 16.47
CA GLY A 303 5.08 -10.95 15.97
C GLY A 303 5.64 -9.53 15.91
N ARG A 304 6.94 -9.31 16.21
CA ARG A 304 7.60 -8.00 16.10
C ARG A 304 7.84 -7.63 14.64
N VAL A 305 6.78 -7.11 14.02
CA VAL A 305 6.78 -6.67 12.62
C VAL A 305 6.46 -5.19 12.56
N ILE A 306 7.29 -4.44 11.83
CA ILE A 306 7.14 -3.01 11.62
C ILE A 306 7.09 -2.72 10.13
N VAL A 307 6.02 -2.08 9.68
CA VAL A 307 5.81 -1.67 8.28
C VAL A 307 6.12 -0.18 8.16
N ALA A 308 7.10 0.19 7.33
CA ALA A 308 7.54 1.57 7.14
C ALA A 308 7.38 2.00 5.68
N LEU A 309 6.65 3.10 5.44
CA LEU A 309 6.37 3.58 4.08
C LEU A 309 7.64 3.93 3.30
N GLU A 310 7.73 3.45 2.05
CA GLU A 310 8.75 3.84 1.06
C GLU A 310 8.08 4.56 -0.12
N GLY A 311 8.03 3.97 -1.33
CA GLY A 311 7.40 4.49 -2.54
C GLY A 311 5.88 4.27 -2.64
N GLY A 312 5.35 4.38 -3.87
CA GLY A 312 3.91 4.37 -4.16
C GLY A 312 3.32 5.77 -4.35
N TYR A 313 2.70 5.99 -5.51
CA TYR A 313 2.43 7.34 -6.03
C TYR A 313 0.98 7.54 -6.49
N ASN A 314 0.19 6.47 -6.59
CA ASN A 314 -1.26 6.57 -6.67
C ASN A 314 -1.87 6.74 -5.26
N LEU A 315 -2.33 7.95 -4.94
CA LEU A 315 -2.82 8.32 -3.60
C LEU A 315 -3.93 7.40 -3.07
N ASN A 316 -4.83 6.95 -3.93
CA ASN A 316 -5.91 6.05 -3.54
C ASN A 316 -5.38 4.65 -3.24
N THR A 317 -4.59 4.09 -4.16
CA THR A 317 -4.05 2.74 -4.03
C THR A 317 -3.15 2.63 -2.80
N ILE A 318 -2.20 3.54 -2.61
CA ILE A 318 -1.28 3.50 -1.46
C ILE A 318 -2.02 3.58 -0.12
N SER A 319 -3.11 4.35 -0.07
CA SER A 319 -3.95 4.49 1.12
C SER A 319 -4.67 3.19 1.46
N TYR A 320 -5.20 2.48 0.45
CA TYR A 320 -5.79 1.16 0.64
C TYR A 320 -4.74 0.10 1.00
N CYS A 321 -3.58 0.06 0.34
CA CYS A 321 -2.52 -0.90 0.66
C CYS A 321 -2.05 -0.75 2.12
N MET A 322 -1.76 0.49 2.55
CA MET A 322 -1.36 0.75 3.94
C MET A 322 -2.48 0.38 4.93
N THR A 323 -3.74 0.62 4.58
CA THR A 323 -4.90 0.21 5.37
C THR A 323 -4.96 -1.32 5.53
N MET A 324 -4.72 -2.08 4.46
CA MET A 324 -4.72 -3.55 4.52
C MET A 324 -3.55 -4.10 5.34
N CYS A 325 -2.36 -3.50 5.24
CA CYS A 325 -1.24 -3.80 6.13
C CYS A 325 -1.61 -3.53 7.60
N ALA A 326 -2.20 -2.37 7.89
CA ALA A 326 -2.60 -2.00 9.25
C ALA A 326 -3.66 -2.95 9.84
N LYS A 327 -4.67 -3.32 9.05
CA LYS A 327 -5.66 -4.36 9.41
C LYS A 327 -5.00 -5.70 9.75
N ALA A 328 -4.05 -6.14 8.92
CA ALA A 328 -3.30 -7.37 9.18
C ALA A 328 -2.51 -7.31 10.49
N LEU A 329 -1.85 -6.18 10.78
CA LEU A 329 -1.11 -5.97 12.03
C LEU A 329 -2.04 -5.92 13.25
N LEU A 330 -3.25 -5.36 13.11
CA LEU A 330 -4.27 -5.36 14.16
C LEU A 330 -4.93 -6.73 14.38
N GLY A 331 -4.72 -7.67 13.46
CA GLY A 331 -5.30 -9.01 13.52
C GLY A 331 -6.72 -9.10 12.98
N ASP A 332 -7.14 -8.11 12.19
CA ASP A 332 -8.46 -8.13 11.54
C ASP A 332 -8.55 -9.27 10.52
N PRO A 333 -9.76 -9.80 10.28
CA PRO A 333 -10.00 -10.65 9.13
C PRO A 333 -9.62 -9.91 7.84
N LEU A 334 -8.85 -10.58 6.99
CA LEU A 334 -8.45 -10.06 5.68
C LEU A 334 -9.42 -10.53 4.60
N ILE A 335 -9.63 -9.66 3.61
CA ILE A 335 -10.40 -10.00 2.41
C ILE A 335 -9.68 -11.15 1.70
N PRO A 336 -10.36 -12.26 1.34
CA PRO A 336 -9.74 -13.36 0.61
C PRO A 336 -9.18 -12.89 -0.73
N LEU A 337 -8.02 -13.41 -1.11
CA LEU A 337 -7.52 -13.27 -2.47
C LEU A 337 -8.35 -14.11 -3.44
N SER A 338 -8.29 -13.77 -4.72
CA SER A 338 -8.98 -14.53 -5.76
C SER A 338 -8.58 -16.00 -5.81
N GLN A 339 -9.53 -16.84 -6.25
CA GLN A 339 -9.25 -18.25 -6.48
C GLN A 339 -8.36 -18.43 -7.71
N GLY A 340 -7.52 -19.46 -7.70
CA GLY A 340 -6.70 -19.83 -8.86
C GLY A 340 -5.51 -18.90 -9.12
N LEU A 341 -5.04 -18.16 -8.11
CA LEU A 341 -3.78 -17.40 -8.22
C LEU A 341 -2.64 -18.34 -8.63
N ALA A 342 -1.96 -17.97 -9.70
CA ALA A 342 -0.78 -18.67 -10.19
C ALA A 342 0.28 -17.63 -10.60
N ALA A 343 1.54 -17.92 -10.29
CA ALA A 343 2.65 -17.16 -10.80
C ALA A 343 2.76 -17.32 -12.32
N CYS A 344 3.07 -16.24 -13.02
CA CYS A 344 3.31 -16.28 -14.45
C CYS A 344 4.65 -16.97 -14.75
N SER A 345 4.85 -17.40 -16.00
CA SER A 345 6.08 -18.11 -16.39
C SER A 345 7.36 -17.33 -16.10
N SER A 346 7.35 -16.00 -16.29
CA SER A 346 8.50 -15.14 -15.98
C SER A 346 8.80 -15.09 -14.49
N ALA A 347 7.77 -15.09 -13.64
CA ALA A 347 7.97 -15.14 -12.19
C ALA A 347 8.51 -16.51 -11.77
N CYS A 348 7.96 -17.61 -12.29
CA CYS A 348 8.48 -18.95 -12.04
C CYS A 348 9.96 -19.09 -12.45
N GLU A 349 10.36 -18.52 -13.59
CA GLU A 349 11.77 -18.50 -14.01
C GLU A 349 12.65 -17.73 -13.03
N THR A 350 12.24 -16.52 -12.63
CA THR A 350 12.93 -15.73 -11.60
C THR A 350 13.06 -16.52 -10.29
N LEU A 351 11.98 -17.10 -9.78
CA LEU A 351 11.97 -17.85 -8.52
C LEU A 351 12.88 -19.07 -8.57
N ASN A 352 12.86 -19.83 -9.67
CA ASN A 352 13.79 -20.95 -9.87
C ASN A 352 15.25 -20.51 -9.88
N ASN A 353 15.57 -19.37 -10.52
CA ASN A 353 16.92 -18.81 -10.52
C ASN A 353 17.34 -18.41 -9.10
N VAL A 354 16.48 -17.73 -8.35
CA VAL A 354 16.73 -17.35 -6.95
C VAL A 354 16.98 -18.58 -6.08
N VAL A 355 16.10 -19.59 -6.15
CA VAL A 355 16.25 -20.86 -5.42
C VAL A 355 17.56 -21.54 -5.77
N SER A 356 17.94 -21.59 -7.06
CA SER A 356 19.17 -22.22 -7.51
C SER A 356 20.43 -21.61 -6.89
N VAL A 357 20.43 -20.28 -6.69
CA VAL A 357 21.53 -19.55 -6.06
C VAL A 357 21.52 -19.75 -4.55
N HIS A 358 20.33 -19.70 -3.93
CA HIS A 358 20.18 -19.62 -2.48
C HIS A 358 20.10 -20.96 -1.76
N GLN A 359 19.75 -22.06 -2.43
CA GLN A 359 19.66 -23.40 -1.84
C GLN A 359 20.98 -23.89 -1.20
N LYS A 360 22.13 -23.37 -1.62
CA LYS A 360 23.44 -23.69 -1.03
C LYS A 360 23.68 -23.00 0.32
N PHE A 361 22.92 -21.95 0.63
CA PHE A 361 22.99 -21.20 1.88
C PHE A 361 21.82 -21.57 2.82
N TRP A 362 20.65 -21.85 2.24
CA TRP A 362 19.41 -22.07 2.96
C TRP A 362 18.86 -23.47 2.65
N SER A 363 19.03 -24.39 3.61
CA SER A 363 18.55 -25.77 3.48
C SER A 363 17.02 -25.87 3.42
N ALA A 364 16.29 -24.85 3.86
CA ALA A 364 14.84 -24.73 3.71
C ALA A 364 14.40 -24.67 2.24
N LEU A 365 15.29 -24.29 1.31
CA LEU A 365 15.03 -24.26 -0.13
C LEU A 365 15.41 -25.57 -0.84
N ASP A 366 16.14 -26.46 -0.16
CA ASP A 366 16.57 -27.76 -0.71
C ASP A 366 15.46 -28.81 -0.60
N LEU A 367 14.37 -28.58 -1.33
CA LEU A 367 13.21 -29.50 -1.37
C LEU A 367 13.40 -30.63 -2.39
N GLN A 368 14.33 -30.50 -3.35
CA GLN A 368 14.57 -31.49 -4.40
C GLN A 368 15.57 -32.60 -4.01
N SER A 369 16.48 -32.39 -3.04
CA SER A 369 17.45 -33.44 -2.66
C SER A 369 16.84 -34.55 -1.77
N LYS A 370 15.74 -34.29 -1.07
CA LYS A 370 15.16 -35.22 -0.09
C LYS A 370 13.91 -35.98 -0.56
N GLY A 371 13.40 -35.69 -1.77
CA GLY A 371 12.13 -36.23 -2.29
C GLY A 371 12.22 -37.35 -3.33
N MET A 372 13.41 -37.70 -3.84
CA MET A 372 13.57 -38.76 -4.85
C MET A 372 14.84 -39.61 -4.62
N ALA A 373 14.97 -40.19 -3.43
CA ALA A 373 15.68 -41.45 -3.32
C ALA A 373 14.79 -42.53 -3.96
N SER A 374 14.90 -42.68 -5.28
CA SER A 374 14.26 -43.75 -6.05
C SER A 374 14.61 -45.08 -5.41
N SER A 375 13.64 -45.69 -4.74
CA SER A 375 13.67 -47.09 -4.38
C SER A 375 13.69 -47.89 -5.68
N ASN A 376 14.88 -48.24 -6.15
CA ASN A 376 15.10 -49.23 -7.19
C ASN A 376 14.68 -50.61 -6.67
N GLN A 377 13.36 -50.86 -6.56
CA GLN A 377 12.84 -52.21 -6.51
C GLN A 377 12.63 -52.70 -7.94
N LYS A 378 13.55 -53.58 -8.35
CA LYS A 378 13.48 -54.33 -9.60
C LYS A 378 12.15 -55.11 -9.67
N SER A 379 11.32 -54.79 -10.66
CA SER A 379 10.13 -55.57 -11.02
C SER A 379 10.51 -57.02 -11.36
N LYS A 380 10.11 -57.97 -10.51
CA LYS A 380 10.01 -59.38 -10.91
C LYS A 380 8.62 -59.64 -11.51
N LYS A 381 8.61 -60.04 -12.78
CA LYS A 381 7.45 -60.60 -13.50
C LYS A 381 6.90 -61.81 -12.74
N ILE A 382 5.58 -61.90 -12.57
CA ILE A 382 4.87 -63.15 -12.26
C ILE A 382 3.69 -63.31 -13.22
N THR A 383 3.65 -64.49 -13.83
CA THR A 383 2.66 -65.04 -14.77
C THR A 383 1.43 -65.63 -14.04
N LYS A 384 0.25 -65.56 -14.70
CA LYS A 384 -1.06 -66.17 -14.35
C LYS A 384 -1.08 -67.72 -14.46
N PRO A 385 -2.19 -68.46 -14.14
CA PRO A 385 -3.23 -68.31 -13.08
C PRO A 385 -3.69 -69.64 -12.37
N SER A 386 -4.37 -69.51 -11.20
CA SER A 386 -5.41 -70.39 -10.57
C SER A 386 -5.06 -71.84 -10.11
N PRO A 387 -5.75 -72.45 -9.10
CA PRO A 387 -7.20 -72.38 -8.83
C PRO A 387 -7.69 -72.17 -7.37
N SER A 388 -9.00 -71.95 -7.33
CA SER A 388 -9.98 -71.65 -6.26
C SER A 388 -10.07 -72.62 -5.08
N VAL A 389 -10.31 -72.08 -3.87
CA VAL A 389 -11.20 -72.67 -2.84
C VAL A 389 -11.87 -71.56 -2.01
N ASP A 390 -13.00 -71.94 -1.41
CA ASP A 390 -14.24 -71.26 -1.04
C ASP A 390 -14.24 -70.32 0.20
N LEU A 391 -15.35 -69.57 0.29
CA LEU A 391 -15.75 -68.56 1.26
C LEU A 391 -16.01 -69.10 2.68
N THR A 392 -15.79 -68.29 3.73
CA THR A 392 -16.83 -67.88 4.70
C THR A 392 -16.30 -66.92 5.79
N ASP A 393 -17.06 -65.84 5.98
CA ASP A 393 -17.49 -65.21 7.23
C ASP A 393 -16.45 -64.72 8.28
N ARG A 394 -16.27 -63.39 8.36
CA ARG A 394 -16.46 -62.58 9.60
C ARG A 394 -15.98 -61.14 9.43
N SER A 395 -16.89 -60.19 9.64
CA SER A 395 -16.62 -58.77 9.85
C SER A 395 -16.09 -58.52 11.27
N PRO A 396 -15.15 -57.58 11.50
CA PRO A 396 -14.87 -57.04 12.83
C PRO A 396 -15.56 -55.68 13.05
N GLU A 397 -16.28 -55.61 14.17
CA GLU A 397 -16.94 -54.42 14.72
C GLU A 397 -15.93 -53.41 15.30
N ILE A 398 -16.25 -52.12 15.16
CA ILE A 398 -15.49 -50.95 15.65
C ILE A 398 -16.16 -50.47 16.96
N PRO A 399 -15.44 -50.31 18.09
CA PRO A 399 -16.02 -49.74 19.30
C PRO A 399 -16.00 -48.21 19.30
N ASP A 400 -17.12 -47.66 19.75
CA ASP A 400 -17.50 -46.24 19.81
C ASP A 400 -16.73 -45.45 20.90
N ARG A 401 -16.27 -44.24 20.58
CA ARG A 401 -15.59 -43.30 21.50
C ARG A 401 -16.51 -42.11 21.80
N LYS A 402 -17.22 -42.18 22.92
CA LYS A 402 -17.79 -41.03 23.63
C LYS A 402 -17.30 -41.07 25.07
N THR A 403 -16.44 -40.11 25.44
CA THR A 403 -16.28 -39.52 26.79
C THR A 403 -14.99 -38.71 26.81
N GLY A 404 -15.07 -37.40 26.99
CA GLY A 404 -13.89 -36.53 27.10
C GLY A 404 -14.18 -35.04 27.11
N LEU A 405 -15.36 -34.63 27.60
CA LEU A 405 -15.75 -33.22 27.75
C LEU A 405 -16.05 -32.82 29.21
N ASP A 406 -15.86 -33.73 30.17
CA ASP A 406 -16.20 -33.50 31.58
C ASP A 406 -14.98 -33.36 32.51
N GLU A 407 -13.75 -33.27 31.96
CA GLU A 407 -12.50 -33.25 32.76
C GLU A 407 -11.69 -31.93 32.67
N LEU A 408 -12.31 -30.84 32.20
CA LEU A 408 -11.64 -29.53 32.08
C LEU A 408 -12.36 -28.36 32.78
N THR A 409 -13.47 -28.60 33.47
CA THR A 409 -14.29 -27.55 34.12
C THR A 409 -14.26 -27.57 35.65
N SER A 410 -13.45 -28.42 36.30
CA SER A 410 -13.43 -28.52 37.77
C SER A 410 -12.31 -27.76 38.50
N THR A 411 -11.39 -27.09 37.80
CA THR A 411 -10.19 -26.49 38.44
C THR A 411 -10.20 -24.96 38.56
N LEU A 412 -11.33 -24.28 38.30
CA LEU A 412 -11.40 -22.79 38.31
C LEU A 412 -12.44 -22.20 39.28
N SER A 413 -12.88 -22.96 40.29
CA SER A 413 -13.94 -22.52 41.22
C SER A 413 -13.56 -22.53 42.70
N GLN A 414 -12.28 -22.44 43.06
CA GLN A 414 -11.87 -22.32 44.47
C GLN A 414 -10.66 -21.41 44.62
N MET A 415 -10.90 -20.12 44.91
CA MET A 415 -10.12 -19.31 45.86
C MET A 415 -10.83 -17.97 46.08
N SER A 416 -11.40 -17.79 47.27
CA SER A 416 -12.04 -16.57 47.75
C SER A 416 -11.20 -15.92 48.85
N LEU A 417 -10.99 -14.60 48.67
CA LEU A 417 -10.91 -13.48 49.64
C LEU A 417 -10.36 -13.68 51.07
N GLY A 418 -9.41 -12.79 51.41
CA GLY A 418 -9.07 -12.37 52.77
C GLY A 418 -8.74 -10.86 52.84
N LYS A 419 -9.47 -10.15 53.71
CA LYS A 419 -9.45 -8.73 54.17
C LYS A 419 -8.11 -8.29 54.83
N GLU A 420 -7.73 -7.04 55.18
CA GLU A 420 -8.23 -5.63 55.18
C GLU A 420 -7.09 -4.66 55.65
N ARG A 421 -7.33 -3.33 55.53
CA ARG A 421 -6.73 -2.12 56.18
C ARG A 421 -5.53 -1.44 55.47
N GLU A 422 -5.40 -0.12 55.34
CA GLU A 422 -6.13 1.11 55.77
C GLU A 422 -5.49 2.31 54.99
N GLY A 423 -6.20 3.41 54.70
CA GLY A 423 -5.54 4.72 54.44
C GLY A 423 -6.11 5.69 53.38
N ALA A 424 -7.21 6.36 53.71
CA ALA A 424 -7.52 7.80 53.52
C ALA A 424 -7.57 8.54 52.13
N LYS A 425 -8.76 9.14 51.91
CA LYS A 425 -9.09 10.49 51.37
C LYS A 425 -8.85 10.78 49.87
N SER A 426 -9.89 10.78 49.02
CA SER A 426 -10.96 11.77 48.79
C SER A 426 -10.61 12.82 47.72
N THR A 427 -11.16 12.68 46.51
CA THR A 427 -11.52 13.80 45.63
C THR A 427 -12.60 13.38 44.63
N GLU A 428 -13.43 14.35 44.29
CA GLU A 428 -14.82 14.26 43.83
C GLU A 428 -15.02 13.71 42.41
N VAL A 429 -16.12 12.96 42.26
CA VAL A 429 -16.69 12.52 40.98
C VAL A 429 -17.73 13.56 40.56
N VAL A 430 -17.60 14.11 39.36
CA VAL A 430 -18.68 14.86 38.70
C VAL A 430 -19.39 13.90 37.75
N GLU A 431 -20.60 13.50 38.11
CA GLU A 431 -21.56 12.82 37.24
C GLU A 431 -22.05 13.77 36.14
N VAL A 432 -21.97 13.34 34.89
CA VAL A 432 -22.77 13.90 33.79
C VAL A 432 -23.65 12.78 33.25
N LYS A 433 -24.97 12.96 33.42
CA LYS A 433 -26.03 12.09 32.92
C LYS A 433 -26.02 12.10 31.38
N MET A 434 -26.00 10.92 30.78
CA MET A 434 -26.43 10.71 29.39
C MET A 434 -27.87 10.20 29.44
N GLU A 435 -28.75 10.85 28.67
CA GLU A 435 -30.12 10.39 28.45
C GLU A 435 -30.11 9.27 27.39
N GLU A 436 -30.77 8.17 27.73
CA GLU A 436 -31.08 7.04 26.84
C GLU A 436 -32.31 7.38 26.01
N GLU A 437 -32.24 7.20 24.68
CA GLU A 437 -33.42 6.93 23.87
C GLU A 437 -33.24 5.56 23.19
N ASP A 438 -34.13 4.66 23.59
CA ASP A 438 -34.35 3.34 23.03
C ASP A 438 -34.90 3.42 21.60
N GLY A 439 -34.30 2.63 20.70
CA GLY A 439 -34.76 2.48 19.32
C GLY A 439 -34.23 1.19 18.69
N ALA A 440 -34.67 0.06 19.21
CA ALA A 440 -34.39 -1.26 18.65
C ALA A 440 -35.15 -1.48 17.33
N VAL A 441 -34.44 -1.76 16.24
CA VAL A 441 -34.93 -2.62 15.16
C VAL A 441 -33.78 -3.51 14.68
N GLY A 442 -33.93 -4.81 14.93
CA GLY A 442 -33.03 -5.84 14.45
C GLY A 442 -33.15 -6.04 12.93
N GLY A 443 -32.03 -6.34 12.31
CA GLY A 443 -31.92 -6.71 10.91
C GLY A 443 -30.55 -7.28 10.63
N ALA A 444 -30.32 -8.52 11.04
CA ALA A 444 -29.17 -9.29 10.61
C ALA A 444 -29.26 -9.49 9.09
N CYS A 445 -28.44 -8.77 8.32
CA CYS A 445 -28.14 -9.12 6.94
C CYS A 445 -26.68 -9.57 6.88
N ALA A 446 -26.49 -10.89 6.86
CA ALA A 446 -25.23 -11.50 6.50
C ALA A 446 -24.98 -11.23 5.01
N THR A 447 -24.31 -10.13 4.70
CA THR A 447 -23.72 -9.96 3.37
C THR A 447 -22.44 -10.79 3.34
N GLN A 448 -22.44 -11.81 2.48
CA GLN A 448 -21.22 -12.50 2.11
C GLN A 448 -20.23 -11.45 1.61
N ALA A 449 -19.04 -11.43 2.21
CA ALA A 449 -17.96 -10.54 1.80
C ALA A 449 -17.45 -11.01 0.43
N GLU A 450 -18.06 -10.51 -0.63
CA GLU A 450 -17.47 -10.56 -1.97
C GLU A 450 -16.25 -9.63 -1.96
N GLY A 451 -15.07 -10.20 -2.20
CA GLY A 451 -13.82 -9.44 -2.23
C GLY A 451 -13.78 -8.48 -3.41
N LEU A 452 -13.00 -7.41 -3.30
CA LEU A 452 -12.77 -6.46 -4.40
C LEU A 452 -12.25 -7.18 -5.65
N ASN A 453 -11.57 -8.31 -5.49
CA ASN A 453 -11.10 -9.14 -6.59
C ASN A 453 -12.27 -9.89 -7.28
N THR A 454 -13.38 -10.21 -6.60
CA THR A 454 -14.61 -10.71 -7.24
C THR A 454 -15.33 -9.56 -7.96
N PHE A 455 -15.43 -8.37 -7.33
CA PHE A 455 -15.94 -7.15 -7.98
C PHE A 455 -15.13 -6.77 -9.24
N LEU A 456 -13.81 -6.97 -9.21
CA LEU A 456 -12.91 -6.73 -10.34
C LEU A 456 -12.85 -7.89 -11.35
N LEU A 457 -13.09 -9.16 -10.96
CA LEU A 457 -13.00 -10.33 -11.85
C LEU A 457 -14.31 -10.72 -12.53
N THR A 458 -15.49 -10.41 -11.97
CA THR A 458 -16.76 -10.64 -12.69
C THR A 458 -16.88 -9.82 -13.97
N GLU A 459 -16.02 -8.82 -14.16
CA GLU A 459 -15.92 -8.03 -15.41
C GLU A 459 -14.82 -8.52 -16.38
N VAL A 460 -14.05 -9.56 -16.05
CA VAL A 460 -12.88 -9.99 -16.87
C VAL A 460 -13.23 -11.02 -17.95
N SER A 461 -14.49 -11.47 -18.04
CA SER A 461 -14.94 -12.38 -19.11
C SER A 461 -15.81 -11.68 -20.14
N GLY A 462 -15.31 -10.60 -20.75
CA GLY A 462 -15.96 -10.02 -21.91
C GLY A 462 -15.42 -8.67 -22.37
N ALA A 463 -14.31 -8.72 -23.10
CA ALA A 463 -13.81 -7.65 -23.96
C ALA A 463 -13.22 -6.39 -23.28
N GLU A 464 -12.33 -5.77 -24.04
CA GLU A 464 -11.44 -4.66 -23.71
C GLU A 464 -12.08 -3.49 -22.95
N SER A 465 -11.29 -2.91 -22.02
CA SER A 465 -11.29 -1.50 -21.57
C SER A 465 -12.11 -1.05 -20.34
N MET A 466 -11.54 -0.01 -19.71
CA MET A 466 -12.17 1.09 -18.95
C MET A 466 -12.23 1.04 -17.41
N TYR A 467 -11.59 2.06 -16.82
CA TYR A 467 -11.73 2.49 -15.43
C TYR A 467 -13.19 2.89 -15.19
N ALA A 468 -13.96 2.09 -14.47
CA ALA A 468 -15.33 2.46 -14.14
C ALA A 468 -15.33 3.43 -12.95
N VAL A 469 -15.50 4.72 -13.23
CA VAL A 469 -15.86 5.70 -12.20
C VAL A 469 -17.32 5.43 -11.82
N VAL A 470 -17.57 5.01 -10.57
CA VAL A 470 -18.93 4.75 -10.09
C VAL A 470 -19.58 6.08 -9.72
N PRO A 471 -20.63 6.53 -10.43
CA PRO A 471 -21.28 7.79 -10.11
C PRO A 471 -22.03 7.71 -8.79
N LEU A 472 -22.02 8.78 -8.00
CA LEU A 472 -22.91 8.91 -6.85
C LEU A 472 -24.35 8.89 -7.34
N GLN A 473 -25.20 8.16 -6.61
CA GLN A 473 -26.62 8.09 -6.91
C GLN A 473 -27.35 9.37 -6.50
N TRP A 474 -26.79 10.18 -5.60
CA TRP A 474 -27.42 11.39 -5.10
C TRP A 474 -26.37 12.40 -4.61
N CYS A 475 -26.67 13.69 -4.76
CA CYS A 475 -25.95 14.79 -4.10
C CYS A 475 -26.91 15.98 -3.85
N PRO A 476 -26.63 16.87 -2.88
CA PRO A 476 -27.51 18.01 -2.57
C PRO A 476 -27.67 18.99 -3.74
N HIS A 477 -26.73 19.00 -4.69
CA HIS A 477 -26.76 19.89 -5.84
C HIS A 477 -27.73 19.44 -6.94
N LEU A 478 -28.36 18.26 -6.82
CA LEU A 478 -29.45 17.86 -7.73
C LEU A 478 -30.63 18.83 -7.69
N GLU A 479 -30.83 19.52 -6.57
CA GLU A 479 -31.90 20.50 -6.39
C GLU A 479 -31.74 21.75 -7.27
N SER A 480 -30.54 22.04 -7.78
CA SER A 480 -30.30 23.20 -8.66
C SER A 480 -30.53 22.91 -10.14
N VAL A 481 -30.81 21.65 -10.52
CA VAL A 481 -31.09 21.26 -11.90
C VAL A 481 -32.42 21.87 -12.36
N GLN A 482 -32.38 22.61 -13.46
CA GLN A 482 -33.57 23.22 -14.06
C GLN A 482 -34.18 22.31 -15.15
N PRO A 483 -35.47 22.51 -15.52
CA PRO A 483 -36.09 21.80 -16.64
C PRO A 483 -35.43 22.13 -17.98
N VAL A 484 -35.41 21.15 -18.90
CA VAL A 484 -34.81 21.31 -20.23
C VAL A 484 -35.56 22.40 -21.03
N PRO A 485 -34.87 23.37 -21.66
CA PRO A 485 -35.50 24.41 -22.47
C PRO A 485 -36.29 23.85 -23.66
N LYS A 486 -37.32 24.59 -24.12
CA LYS A 486 -38.13 24.22 -25.30
C LYS A 486 -37.33 24.18 -26.60
N SER A 487 -36.27 24.99 -26.69
CA SER A 487 -35.21 24.79 -27.67
C SER A 487 -34.39 23.58 -27.23
N SER A 488 -34.46 22.48 -27.97
CA SER A 488 -33.69 21.27 -27.69
C SER A 488 -32.21 21.60 -27.47
N LEU A 489 -31.54 20.87 -26.58
CA LEU A 489 -30.09 20.96 -26.43
C LEU A 489 -29.41 20.71 -27.78
N ASP A 490 -28.33 21.44 -28.05
CA ASP A 490 -27.46 21.21 -29.19
C ASP A 490 -26.10 20.72 -28.69
N ALA A 491 -25.85 19.42 -28.81
CA ALA A 491 -24.62 18.79 -28.36
C ALA A 491 -23.38 19.22 -29.17
N PHE A 492 -23.57 19.96 -30.28
CA PHE A 492 -22.51 20.47 -31.14
C PHE A 492 -22.25 21.98 -30.93
N SER A 493 -22.94 22.60 -29.98
CA SER A 493 -22.76 24.03 -29.69
C SER A 493 -21.32 24.34 -29.22
N PRO A 494 -20.68 25.39 -29.76
CA PRO A 494 -19.36 25.82 -29.33
C PRO A 494 -19.40 26.47 -27.95
N CYS A 495 -18.24 26.50 -27.28
CA CYS A 495 -18.06 27.26 -26.05
C CYS A 495 -18.46 28.72 -26.30
N GLU A 496 -19.36 29.26 -25.47
CA GLU A 496 -19.88 30.62 -25.65
C GLU A 496 -18.77 31.69 -25.52
N GLU A 497 -17.71 31.40 -24.77
CA GLU A 497 -16.59 32.31 -24.52
C GLU A 497 -15.48 32.21 -25.58
N CYS A 498 -14.83 31.05 -25.72
CA CYS A 498 -13.68 30.89 -26.62
C CYS A 498 -14.01 30.27 -27.99
N LYS A 499 -15.26 29.88 -28.23
CA LYS A 499 -15.73 29.24 -29.46
C LYS A 499 -15.11 27.86 -29.76
N ASP A 500 -14.44 27.25 -28.79
CA ASP A 500 -13.91 25.88 -28.90
C ASP A 500 -15.03 24.84 -29.06
N LEU A 501 -14.74 23.73 -29.75
CA LEU A 501 -15.68 22.66 -30.09
C LEU A 501 -15.27 21.29 -29.55
N SER A 502 -14.13 21.18 -28.85
CA SER A 502 -13.51 19.89 -28.55
C SER A 502 -14.16 19.15 -27.38
N GLU A 503 -14.29 19.81 -26.22
CA GLU A 503 -14.80 19.21 -24.99
C GLU A 503 -15.74 20.20 -24.27
N ASN A 504 -16.95 20.37 -24.83
CA ASN A 504 -17.93 21.29 -24.27
C ASN A 504 -18.90 20.58 -23.34
N TRP A 505 -19.29 21.33 -22.32
CA TRP A 505 -20.21 20.92 -21.27
C TRP A 505 -21.38 21.91 -21.27
N VAL A 506 -22.56 21.45 -20.85
CA VAL A 506 -23.74 22.30 -20.64
C VAL A 506 -24.05 22.37 -19.15
N CYS A 507 -24.28 23.59 -18.66
CA CYS A 507 -24.74 23.81 -17.31
C CYS A 507 -26.19 23.35 -17.15
N LEU A 508 -26.48 22.50 -16.16
CA LEU A 508 -27.84 22.02 -15.91
C LEU A 508 -28.71 23.00 -15.11
N THR A 509 -28.17 24.17 -14.76
CA THR A 509 -28.88 25.24 -14.08
C THR A 509 -29.28 26.37 -15.03
N CYS A 510 -28.39 26.82 -15.93
CA CYS A 510 -28.67 27.93 -16.84
C CYS A 510 -28.53 27.59 -18.33
N TYR A 511 -28.12 26.37 -18.67
CA TYR A 511 -27.96 25.88 -20.04
C TYR A 511 -26.94 26.61 -20.90
N LYS A 512 -26.02 27.37 -20.30
CA LYS A 512 -24.82 27.86 -20.99
C LYS A 512 -23.93 26.71 -21.43
N VAL A 513 -23.34 26.84 -22.61
CA VAL A 513 -22.39 25.87 -23.16
C VAL A 513 -20.97 26.44 -23.08
N LEU A 514 -20.09 25.78 -22.33
CA LEU A 514 -18.72 26.23 -22.07
C LEU A 514 -17.74 25.06 -22.16
N CYS A 515 -16.47 25.34 -22.46
CA CYS A 515 -15.45 24.31 -22.55
C CYS A 515 -15.05 23.77 -21.17
N GLY A 516 -14.69 22.48 -21.14
CA GLY A 516 -14.37 21.72 -19.94
C GLY A 516 -13.05 22.11 -19.27
N ARG A 517 -12.76 21.43 -18.16
CA ARG A 517 -11.59 21.69 -17.28
C ARG A 517 -10.26 21.53 -18.02
N PHE A 518 -10.17 20.62 -18.99
CA PHE A 518 -8.91 20.36 -19.70
C PHE A 518 -8.71 21.22 -20.96
N VAL A 519 -9.62 22.16 -21.24
CA VAL A 519 -9.57 23.05 -22.40
C VAL A 519 -9.17 24.47 -21.97
N ASN A 520 -10.11 25.28 -21.47
CA ASN A 520 -9.83 26.61 -20.90
C ASN A 520 -10.62 26.85 -19.61
N GLU A 521 -11.16 25.79 -18.99
CA GLU A 521 -11.83 25.84 -17.68
C GLU A 521 -13.07 26.76 -17.56
N HIS A 522 -13.60 27.31 -18.66
CA HIS A 522 -14.76 28.22 -18.59
C HIS A 522 -15.96 27.60 -17.87
N MET A 523 -16.25 26.31 -18.06
CA MET A 523 -17.35 25.66 -17.34
C MET A 523 -17.07 25.51 -15.83
N LEU A 524 -15.81 25.25 -15.44
CA LEU A 524 -15.40 25.21 -14.04
C LEU A 524 -15.52 26.59 -13.40
N MET A 525 -15.01 27.63 -14.07
CA MET A 525 -15.11 29.01 -13.62
C MET A 525 -16.57 29.45 -13.49
N HIS A 526 -17.42 29.12 -14.46
CA HIS A 526 -18.86 29.37 -14.38
C HIS A 526 -19.50 28.68 -13.16
N GLY A 527 -19.19 27.41 -12.93
CA GLY A 527 -19.73 26.66 -11.78
C GLY A 527 -19.31 27.23 -10.43
N VAL A 528 -18.09 27.79 -10.33
CA VAL A 528 -17.60 28.44 -9.10
C VAL A 528 -18.19 29.84 -8.93
N MET A 529 -18.27 30.64 -9.99
CA MET A 529 -18.69 32.05 -9.92
C MET A 529 -20.20 32.21 -9.74
N GLU A 530 -20.99 31.33 -10.36
CA GLU A 530 -22.45 31.38 -10.35
C GLU A 530 -23.07 30.31 -9.43
N GLU A 531 -22.24 29.52 -8.73
CA GLU A 531 -22.66 28.40 -7.87
C GLU A 531 -23.46 27.31 -8.64
N HIS A 532 -23.21 27.20 -9.95
CA HIS A 532 -23.84 26.22 -10.84
C HIS A 532 -23.02 24.93 -10.94
N TYR A 533 -23.14 24.05 -9.95
CA TYR A 533 -22.23 22.90 -9.84
C TYR A 533 -22.56 21.71 -10.73
N MET A 534 -23.77 21.61 -11.27
CA MET A 534 -24.24 20.46 -12.05
C MET A 534 -24.05 20.69 -13.54
N VAL A 535 -23.23 19.85 -14.18
CA VAL A 535 -22.89 20.00 -15.60
C VAL A 535 -22.96 18.66 -16.33
N LEU A 536 -23.40 18.69 -17.58
CA LEU A 536 -23.48 17.53 -18.47
C LEU A 536 -22.43 17.66 -19.57
N SER A 537 -21.59 16.66 -19.74
CA SER A 537 -20.62 16.57 -20.83
C SER A 537 -21.32 16.26 -22.14
N TYR A 538 -21.06 17.04 -23.20
CA TYR A 538 -21.49 16.66 -24.55
C TYR A 538 -20.56 15.63 -25.20
N ALA A 539 -19.39 15.34 -24.63
CA ALA A 539 -18.47 14.34 -25.15
C ALA A 539 -18.97 12.91 -24.89
N ASP A 540 -19.48 12.63 -23.69
CA ASP A 540 -19.85 11.28 -23.23
C ASP A 540 -21.19 11.22 -22.49
N LEU A 541 -21.91 12.34 -22.38
CA LEU A 541 -23.21 12.44 -21.69
C LEU A 541 -23.16 12.07 -20.20
N SER A 542 -21.95 12.06 -19.62
CA SER A 542 -21.75 11.96 -18.18
C SER A 542 -22.14 13.27 -17.50
N VAL A 543 -22.60 13.18 -16.24
CA VAL A 543 -22.93 14.36 -15.43
C VAL A 543 -21.92 14.46 -14.31
N TRP A 544 -21.33 15.62 -14.15
CA TRP A 544 -20.34 15.92 -13.12
C TRP A 544 -20.90 16.97 -12.14
N CYS A 545 -20.58 16.80 -10.87
CA CYS A 545 -20.83 17.82 -9.86
C CYS A 545 -19.49 18.42 -9.40
N TYR A 546 -19.25 19.69 -9.69
CA TYR A 546 -17.98 20.34 -9.31
C TYR A 546 -17.79 20.47 -7.80
N SER A 547 -18.87 20.69 -7.05
CA SER A 547 -18.82 20.83 -5.59
C SER A 547 -18.60 19.49 -4.88
N CYS A 548 -19.14 18.39 -5.42
CA CYS A 548 -18.92 17.04 -4.88
C CYS A 548 -17.70 16.32 -5.48
N ASP A 549 -17.07 16.90 -6.49
CA ASP A 549 -15.95 16.33 -7.25
C ASP A 549 -16.19 14.87 -7.67
N SER A 550 -17.39 14.60 -8.21
CA SER A 550 -17.83 13.25 -8.56
C SER A 550 -18.81 13.23 -9.73
N TYR A 551 -18.84 12.12 -10.46
CA TYR A 551 -19.91 11.86 -11.42
C TYR A 551 -21.21 11.56 -10.68
N ILE A 552 -22.33 12.02 -11.22
CA ILE A 552 -23.65 11.83 -10.63
C ILE A 552 -24.55 11.05 -11.61
N HIS A 553 -25.25 10.05 -11.08
CA HIS A 553 -26.29 9.33 -11.79
C HIS A 553 -27.57 9.38 -10.95
N HIS A 554 -28.62 10.02 -11.45
CA HIS A 554 -29.89 10.14 -10.73
C HIS A 554 -31.03 10.32 -11.73
N GLU A 555 -32.25 9.93 -11.36
CA GLU A 555 -33.43 9.97 -12.25
C GLU A 555 -33.74 11.38 -12.78
N ILE A 556 -33.55 12.41 -11.96
CA ILE A 556 -33.73 13.83 -12.35
C ILE A 556 -32.89 14.22 -13.58
N LEU A 557 -31.75 13.57 -13.78
CA LEU A 557 -30.83 13.90 -14.88
C LEU A 557 -31.25 13.24 -16.21
N GLN A 558 -32.21 12.32 -16.20
CA GLN A 558 -32.57 11.52 -17.37
C GLN A 558 -33.18 12.39 -18.48
N GLU A 559 -33.94 13.42 -18.14
CA GLU A 559 -34.54 14.32 -19.13
C GLU A 559 -33.46 15.07 -19.92
N ALA A 560 -32.48 15.66 -19.22
CA ALA A 560 -31.36 16.37 -19.85
C ALA A 560 -30.46 15.43 -20.65
N LYS A 561 -30.15 14.24 -20.10
CA LYS A 561 -29.38 13.21 -20.81
C LYS A 561 -30.07 12.75 -22.08
N ARG A 562 -31.39 12.52 -22.03
CA ARG A 562 -32.20 12.15 -23.19
C ARG A 562 -32.20 13.24 -24.25
N ALA A 563 -32.42 14.49 -23.87
CA ALA A 563 -32.40 15.61 -24.80
C ALA A 563 -31.03 15.76 -25.50
N ALA A 564 -29.93 15.63 -24.75
CA ALA A 564 -28.58 15.65 -25.32
C ALA A 564 -28.27 14.43 -26.18
N HIS A 565 -28.76 13.24 -25.82
CA HIS A 565 -28.60 12.02 -26.61
C HIS A 565 -29.33 12.13 -27.96
N ILE A 566 -30.59 12.57 -27.97
CA ILE A 566 -31.36 12.79 -29.20
C ILE A 566 -30.65 13.83 -30.08
N SER A 567 -30.15 14.91 -29.48
CA SER A 567 -29.37 15.93 -30.18
C SER A 567 -28.12 15.36 -30.86
N LYS A 568 -27.39 14.50 -30.14
CA LYS A 568 -26.10 13.95 -30.58
C LYS A 568 -26.22 12.80 -31.57
N PHE A 569 -27.21 11.93 -31.40
CA PHE A 569 -27.32 10.65 -32.12
C PHE A 569 -28.58 10.53 -32.99
N GLY A 570 -29.57 11.43 -32.84
CA GLY A 570 -30.82 11.40 -33.60
C GLY A 570 -31.83 10.36 -33.13
N GLU A 571 -31.56 9.68 -32.00
CA GLU A 571 -32.41 8.63 -31.42
C GLU A 571 -32.47 8.71 -29.89
N ASP A 572 -33.45 8.04 -29.27
CA ASP A 572 -33.61 7.97 -27.81
C ASP A 572 -32.58 7.02 -27.17
N ILE A 573 -32.36 7.12 -25.86
CA ILE A 573 -31.41 6.29 -25.11
C ILE A 573 -31.95 4.83 -25.06
N PRO A 574 -31.17 3.83 -25.53
CA PRO A 574 -31.59 2.42 -25.50
C PRO A 574 -31.91 1.94 -24.08
N GLY A 575 -33.07 1.29 -23.90
CA GLY A 575 -33.47 0.68 -22.62
C GLY A 575 -34.21 1.60 -21.65
N SER A 576 -34.64 2.80 -22.09
CA SER A 576 -35.43 3.73 -21.26
C SER A 576 -36.96 3.50 -21.40
N LEU A 577 -37.48 2.51 -20.67
CA LEU A 577 -38.90 2.41 -20.30
C LEU A 577 -39.06 2.42 -18.78
#